data_AF-A0A9X6B830-F1
#
_entry.id   AF-A0A9X6B830-F1
#
_cell.length_a   1.000
_cell.length_b   1.000
_cell.length_c   1.000
_cell.angle_alpha   90.00
_cell.angle_beta   90.00
_cell.angle_gamma   90.00
#
_symmetry.space_group_name_H-M   'P 1'
#
loop_
_entity.id
_entity.type
_entity.pdbx_description
1 polymer ?
#
loop_
_entity_poly.entity_id
_entity_poly.type
_entity_poly.pdbx_seq_one_letter_code
_entity_poly.pdbx_strand_id
1 'polypeptide(L)'
;MNKLWSCDSIQLLREIDRKMSILESIIQQISEGAVAEEVEGIHQILLEVSQLLLALQHDPKMAPFVKGLSLQLQNIQEQCNRLLGMRRMH
;
A
#
# COMPACT_ATOMS: atom_id res chain seq x y z
N MET A 1 -29.71 -8.54 -9.73
CA MET A 1 -28.85 -7.46 -10.28
C MET A 1 -28.78 -6.36 -9.24
N ASN A 2 -27.57 -5.94 -8.84
CA ASN A 2 -27.22 -4.59 -8.32
C ASN A 2 -25.72 -4.58 -7.99
N LYS A 3 -24.90 -4.85 -9.01
CA LYS A 3 -23.44 -4.83 -8.94
C LYS A 3 -22.93 -3.50 -9.53
N LEU A 4 -23.51 -2.40 -9.07
CA LEU A 4 -22.95 -1.07 -9.32
C LEU A 4 -22.21 -0.71 -8.04
N TRP A 5 -20.92 -1.00 -8.04
CA TRP A 5 -20.01 -0.32 -7.12
C TRP A 5 -20.11 1.17 -7.43
N SER A 6 -20.02 2.02 -6.41
CA SER A 6 -19.95 3.46 -6.69
C SER A 6 -18.74 3.69 -7.61
N CYS A 7 -18.85 4.60 -8.58
CA CYS A 7 -17.73 4.94 -9.46
C CYS A 7 -16.49 5.30 -8.61
N ASP A 8 -16.75 5.94 -7.47
CA ASP A 8 -15.78 6.35 -6.45
C ASP A 8 -15.05 5.14 -5.84
N SER A 9 -15.76 4.06 -5.45
CA SER A 9 -15.14 2.85 -4.88
C SER A 9 -14.20 2.16 -5.88
N ILE A 10 -14.55 2.15 -7.18
CA ILE A 10 -13.68 1.60 -8.25
C ILE A 10 -12.42 2.45 -8.43
N GLN A 11 -12.57 3.77 -8.40
CA GLN A 11 -11.44 4.68 -8.54
C GLN A 11 -10.48 4.55 -7.34
N LEU A 12 -11.02 4.46 -6.12
CA LEU A 12 -10.22 4.23 -4.91
C LEU A 12 -9.45 2.91 -4.99
N LEU A 13 -10.10 1.81 -5.41
CA LEU A 13 -9.43 0.51 -5.58
C LEU A 13 -8.27 0.58 -6.57
N ARG A 14 -8.46 1.25 -7.71
CA ARG A 14 -7.39 1.41 -8.72
C ARG A 14 -6.21 2.22 -8.19
N GLU A 15 -6.47 3.26 -7.41
CA GLU A 15 -5.41 4.08 -6.84
C GLU A 15 -4.66 3.32 -5.73
N ILE A 16 -5.37 2.53 -4.91
CA ILE A 16 -4.75 1.62 -3.93
C ILE A 16 -3.82 0.63 -4.63
N ASP A 17 -4.32 -0.05 -5.66
CA ASP A 17 -3.56 -1.04 -6.43
C ASP A 17 -2.29 -0.43 -7.03
N ARG A 18 -2.43 0.72 -7.71
CA ARG A 18 -1.30 1.48 -8.27
C ARG A 18 -0.24 1.82 -7.22
N LYS A 19 -0.66 2.34 -6.06
CA LYS A 19 0.26 2.72 -4.98
C LYS A 19 0.93 1.51 -4.33
N MET A 20 0.21 0.40 -4.16
CA MET A 20 0.79 -0.85 -3.68
C MET A 20 1.86 -1.38 -4.66
N SER A 21 1.61 -1.35 -5.98
CA SER A 21 2.63 -1.74 -6.96
C SER A 21 3.88 -0.86 -6.91
N ILE A 22 3.73 0.45 -6.64
CA ILE A 22 4.88 1.35 -6.45
C ILE A 22 5.68 0.94 -5.20
N LEU A 23 5.00 0.64 -4.08
CA LEU A 23 5.67 0.17 -2.86
C LEU A 23 6.45 -1.13 -3.10
N GLU A 24 5.84 -2.09 -3.79
CA GLU A 24 6.50 -3.35 -4.13
C GLU A 24 7.73 -3.15 -5.02
N SER A 25 7.66 -2.24 -5.99
CA SER A 25 8.80 -1.88 -6.84
C SER A 25 9.94 -1.25 -6.03
N ILE A 26 9.64 -0.33 -5.11
CA ILE A 26 10.64 0.27 -4.24
C ILE A 26 11.28 -0.79 -3.32
N ILE A 27 10.49 -1.71 -2.76
CA ILE A 27 10.99 -2.82 -1.95
C ILE A 27 12.00 -3.67 -2.74
N GLN A 28 11.66 -4.02 -3.99
CA GLN A 28 12.56 -4.79 -4.86
C GLN A 28 13.86 -4.03 -5.11
N GLN A 29 13.78 -2.74 -5.45
CA GLN A 29 14.97 -1.92 -5.70
C GLN A 29 15.87 -1.80 -4.45
N ILE A 30 15.29 -1.61 -3.25
CA ILE A 30 16.06 -1.59 -2.00
C ILE A 30 16.73 -2.94 -1.74
N SER A 31 16.04 -4.05 -2.01
CA SER A 31 16.58 -5.40 -1.88
C SER A 31 17.75 -5.65 -2.84
N GLU A 32 17.77 -4.99 -3.99
CA GLU A 32 18.83 -5.06 -5.00
C GLU A 32 20.00 -4.10 -4.73
N GLY A 33 19.92 -3.29 -3.66
CA GLY A 33 20.99 -2.39 -3.21
C GLY A 33 20.83 -0.92 -3.62
N ALA A 34 19.67 -0.50 -4.14
CA ALA A 34 19.40 0.89 -4.52
C ALA A 34 19.37 1.86 -3.31
N VAL A 35 19.91 3.06 -3.49
CA VAL A 35 20.30 4.04 -2.46
C VAL A 35 19.09 4.70 -1.76
N ALA A 36 19.34 5.18 -0.54
CA ALA A 36 18.39 5.69 0.46
C ALA A 36 17.40 6.81 0.05
N GLU A 37 17.52 7.41 -1.14
CA GLU A 37 16.58 8.45 -1.61
C GLU A 37 15.16 7.91 -1.88
N GLU A 38 15.01 6.62 -2.20
CA GLU A 38 13.68 6.01 -2.42
C GLU A 38 12.90 5.74 -1.11
N VAL A 39 13.57 5.83 0.04
CA VAL A 39 13.00 5.45 1.35
C VAL A 39 12.05 6.51 1.90
N GLU A 40 12.29 7.80 1.62
CA GLU A 40 11.40 8.88 2.07
C GLU A 40 10.00 8.76 1.44
N GLY A 41 9.91 8.26 0.19
CA GLY A 41 8.65 8.03 -0.50
C GLY A 41 7.78 6.93 0.13
N ILE A 42 8.39 5.92 0.77
CA ILE A 42 7.68 4.75 1.30
C ILE A 42 6.66 5.16 2.37
N HIS A 43 7.08 5.97 3.35
CA HIS A 43 6.21 6.37 4.46
C HIS A 43 5.01 7.19 3.95
N GLN A 44 5.24 8.07 2.97
CA GLN A 44 4.19 8.86 2.36
C GLN A 44 3.19 7.97 1.61
N ILE A 45 3.67 7.03 0.79
CA ILE A 45 2.79 6.14 0.03
C ILE A 45 2.01 5.21 0.97
N LEU A 46 2.63 4.68 2.03
CA LEU A 46 1.94 3.88 3.05
C LEU A 46 0.80 4.66 3.73
N LEU A 47 1.04 5.93 4.07
CA LEU A 47 0.03 6.81 4.66
C LEU A 47 -1.13 7.05 3.67
N GLU A 48 -0.82 7.36 2.42
CA GLU A 48 -1.82 7.58 1.38
C GLU A 48 -2.68 6.34 1.13
N VAL A 49 -2.08 5.15 1.04
CA VAL A 49 -2.85 3.90 0.90
C VAL A 49 -3.74 3.66 2.12
N SER A 50 -3.25 3.95 3.33
CA SER A 50 -4.05 3.84 4.55
C SER A 50 -5.28 4.75 4.52
N GLN A 51 -5.12 6.00 4.05
CA GLN A 51 -6.22 6.95 3.89
C GLN A 51 -7.23 6.50 2.82
N LEU A 52 -6.75 5.96 1.69
CA LEU A 52 -7.62 5.42 0.65
C LEU A 52 -8.40 4.19 1.13
N LEU A 53 -7.77 3.32 1.94
CA LEU A 53 -8.44 2.17 2.54
C LEU A 53 -9.52 2.59 3.53
N LEU A 54 -9.26 3.62 4.34
CA LEU A 54 -10.26 4.21 5.23
C LEU A 54 -11.44 4.78 4.43
N ALA A 55 -11.17 5.53 3.35
CA ALA A 55 -12.21 6.04 2.46
C ALA A 55 -13.05 4.91 1.84
N LEU A 56 -12.39 3.84 1.38
CA LEU A 56 -13.04 2.67 0.80
C LEU A 56 -13.89 1.89 1.82
N GLN A 57 -13.52 1.91 3.10
CA GLN A 57 -14.25 1.25 4.18
C GLN A 57 -15.65 1.82 4.40
N HIS A 58 -15.87 3.09 4.02
CA HIS A 58 -17.19 3.72 4.10
C HIS A 58 -18.22 3.08 3.16
N ASP A 59 -17.81 2.32 2.13
CA ASP A 59 -18.69 1.47 1.35
C ASP A 59 -18.81 0.08 2.01
N PRO A 60 -19.96 -0.29 2.60
CA PRO A 60 -20.14 -1.56 3.30
C PRO A 60 -19.87 -2.78 2.41
N LYS A 61 -20.05 -2.64 1.08
CA LYS A 61 -19.78 -3.72 0.12
C LYS A 61 -18.29 -3.96 -0.06
N MET A 62 -17.45 -2.98 0.27
CA MET A 62 -16.00 -3.04 0.13
C MET A 62 -15.30 -3.45 1.43
N ALA A 63 -16.00 -3.49 2.57
CA ALA A 63 -15.42 -3.87 3.86
C ALA A 63 -14.61 -5.19 3.84
N PRO A 64 -15.04 -6.28 3.17
CA PRO A 64 -14.23 -7.49 3.05
C PRO A 64 -12.94 -7.28 2.26
N PHE A 65 -12.97 -6.46 1.21
CA PHE A 65 -11.81 -6.13 0.39
C PHE A 65 -10.82 -5.26 1.16
N VAL A 66 -11.32 -4.24 1.87
CA VAL A 66 -10.49 -3.37 2.72
C VAL A 66 -9.73 -4.18 3.76
N LYS A 67 -10.35 -5.20 4.37
CA LYS A 67 -9.65 -6.09 5.31
C LYS A 67 -8.49 -6.84 4.65
N GLY A 68 -8.69 -7.40 3.47
CA GLY A 68 -7.63 -8.08 2.72
C GLY A 68 -6.49 -7.14 2.31
N LEU A 69 -6.82 -5.98 1.78
CA LEU A 69 -5.85 -4.96 1.37
C LEU A 69 -5.08 -4.39 2.57
N SER A 70 -5.73 -4.23 3.72
CA SER A 70 -5.08 -3.77 4.95
C SER A 70 -4.01 -4.77 5.43
N LEU A 71 -4.29 -6.07 5.32
CA LEU A 71 -3.30 -7.12 5.62
C LEU A 71 -2.13 -7.10 4.64
N GLN A 72 -2.39 -6.86 3.35
CA GLN A 72 -1.33 -6.71 2.36
C GLN A 72 -0.45 -5.49 2.65
N LEU A 73 -1.07 -4.34 2.97
CA LEU A 73 -0.35 -3.12 3.35
C LEU A 73 0.52 -3.32 4.58
N GLN A 74 0.01 -4.03 5.60
CA GLN A 74 0.76 -4.36 6.80
C GLN A 74 1.97 -5.25 6.49
N ASN A 75 1.80 -6.26 5.62
CA ASN A 75 2.92 -7.12 5.20
C ASN A 75 3.98 -6.34 4.41
N ILE A 76 3.57 -5.40 3.55
CA ILE A 76 4.48 -4.49 2.84
C ILE A 76 5.26 -3.62 3.83
N GLN A 77 4.57 -3.03 4.81
CA GLN A 77 5.19 -2.20 5.84
C GLN A 77 6.21 -2.98 6.68
N GLU A 78 5.91 -4.23 7.04
CA GLU A 78 6.86 -5.11 7.73
C GLU A 78 8.11 -5.40 6.89
N GLN A 79 7.94 -5.68 5.59
CA GLN A 79 9.08 -5.91 4.69
C GLN A 79 9.97 -4.67 4.58
N CYS A 80 9.37 -3.48 4.40
CA CYS A 80 10.11 -2.22 4.42
C CYS A 80 10.89 -2.04 5.73
N ASN A 81 10.24 -2.23 6.88
CA ASN A 81 10.88 -2.08 8.18
C ASN A 81 12.07 -3.03 8.36
N ARG A 82 11.96 -4.28 7.89
CA ARG A 82 13.06 -5.27 7.93
C ARG A 82 14.23 -4.82 7.06
N LEU A 83 13.99 -4.43 5.81
CA LEU A 83 15.03 -3.98 4.88
C LEU A 83 15.76 -2.73 5.41
N LEU A 84 15.01 -1.76 5.92
CA LEU A 84 15.59 -0.54 6.50
C LEU A 84 16.34 -0.82 7.82
N GLY A 85 15.83 -1.74 8.64
CA GLY A 85 16.50 -2.20 9.85
C GLY A 85 17.84 -2.89 9.58
N MET A 86 17.90 -3.76 8.56
CA MET A 86 19.13 -4.45 8.14
C MET A 86 20.18 -3.47 7.58
N ARG A 87 19.75 -2.43 6.87
CA ARG A 87 20.65 -1.39 6.34
C ARG A 87 21.26 -0.52 7.44
N ARG A 88 20.56 -0.24 8.54
CA ARG A 88 21.10 0.56 9.66
C ARG A 88 22.19 -0.15 10.49
N MET A 89 22.36 -1.46 10.32
CA MET A 89 23.36 -2.26 11.03
C MET A 89 24.66 -2.48 10.23
N HIS A 90 24.71 -2.02 8.98
CA HIS A 90 25.90 -2.03 8.11
C HIS A 90 26.44 -0.61 7.94
#